data_AF-A0A936MT49-F1
#
_entry.id   AF-A0A936MT49-F1
#
_cell.length_a   1.000
_cell.length_b   1.000
_cell.length_c   1.000
_cell.angle_alpha   90.00
_cell.angle_beta   90.00
_cell.angle_gamma   90.00
#
_symmetry.space_group_name_H-M   'P 1'
#
loop_
_entity.id
_entity.type
_entity.pdbx_description
1 polymer ?
#
loop_
_entity_poly.entity_id
_entity_poly.type
_entity_poly.pdbx_seq_one_letter_code
_entity_poly.pdbx_strand_id
1 'polypeptide(L)'
;MPPKTSVDGNRVTIDGFRYDLSPAGKNRYALADEFGAKLGYFTVNGRVVTPEDFGVEGAHPVLQIGRVWLAAQVTKAPAATAAVQSKGICRIVTHERPSEGDIEKARAHRAWMKKQPGCKASYFVHDPATGKAMTISIWDSREHFAALKDADAPDGAAALAATSVEVFPMVEEP
;
A
#
# COMPACT_ATOMS: atom_id res chain seq x y z
N MET A 1 20.65 -14.22 -30.80
CA MET A 1 19.33 -14.37 -30.13
C MET A 1 18.94 -13.01 -29.60
N PRO A 2 17.69 -12.54 -29.72
CA PRO A 2 17.32 -11.23 -29.19
C PRO A 2 17.51 -11.21 -27.67
N PRO A 3 18.00 -10.09 -27.10
CA PRO A 3 18.14 -9.94 -25.65
C PRO A 3 16.77 -10.15 -25.01
N LYS A 4 16.65 -11.18 -24.16
CA LYS A 4 15.37 -11.54 -23.54
C LYS A 4 15.13 -10.62 -22.35
N THR A 5 14.76 -9.39 -22.66
CA THR A 5 14.36 -8.41 -21.65
C THR A 5 12.91 -8.65 -21.28
N SER A 6 12.63 -8.83 -20.00
CA SER A 6 11.26 -8.94 -19.48
C SER A 6 11.12 -8.20 -18.16
N VAL A 7 9.94 -7.63 -17.91
CA VAL A 7 9.62 -6.97 -16.65
C VAL A 7 8.35 -7.60 -16.10
N ASP A 8 8.40 -8.02 -14.84
CA ASP A 8 7.26 -8.55 -14.09
C ASP A 8 7.14 -7.81 -12.76
N GLY A 9 6.20 -6.87 -12.69
CA GLY A 9 6.01 -6.00 -11.53
C GLY A 9 7.27 -5.20 -11.19
N ASN A 10 7.90 -5.54 -10.06
CA ASN A 10 9.13 -4.92 -9.58
C ASN A 10 10.37 -5.78 -9.87
N ARG A 11 10.27 -6.69 -10.83
CA ARG A 11 11.38 -7.54 -11.27
C ARG A 11 11.73 -7.24 -12.71
N VAL A 12 13.01 -7.04 -12.97
CA VAL A 12 13.55 -6.81 -14.32
C VAL A 12 14.51 -7.94 -14.63
N THR A 13 14.34 -8.56 -15.79
CA THR A 13 15.28 -9.54 -16.34
C THR A 13 15.89 -8.98 -17.61
N ILE A 14 17.22 -8.95 -17.70
CA ILE A 14 17.98 -8.51 -18.88
C ILE A 14 19.05 -9.56 -19.13
N ASP A 15 19.03 -10.20 -20.30
CA ASP A 15 20.02 -11.21 -20.71
C ASP A 15 20.24 -12.34 -19.69
N GLY A 16 19.16 -12.73 -18.99
CA GLY A 16 19.17 -13.77 -17.95
C GLY A 16 19.49 -13.26 -16.55
N PHE A 17 20.07 -12.07 -16.41
CA PHE A 17 20.29 -11.43 -15.10
C PHE A 17 18.98 -10.92 -14.54
N ARG A 18 18.74 -11.17 -13.25
CA ARG A 18 17.53 -10.76 -12.56
C ARG A 18 17.83 -9.68 -11.53
N TYR A 19 17.00 -8.65 -11.56
CA TYR A 19 17.07 -7.51 -10.67
C TYR A 19 15.73 -7.32 -9.98
N ASP A 20 15.76 -7.16 -8.66
CA ASP A 20 14.59 -6.94 -7.84
C ASP A 20 14.59 -5.49 -7.33
N LEU A 21 13.44 -4.82 -7.50
CA LEU A 21 13.23 -3.43 -7.14
C LEU A 21 12.37 -3.35 -5.88
N SER A 22 12.72 -2.45 -4.96
CA SER A 22 11.92 -2.17 -3.77
C SER A 22 11.71 -0.67 -3.57
N PRO A 23 10.52 -0.23 -3.10
CA PRO A 23 10.30 1.17 -2.75
C PRO A 23 11.27 1.64 -1.66
N ALA A 24 11.93 2.76 -1.89
CA ALA A 24 12.93 3.35 -0.98
C ALA A 24 12.65 4.83 -0.66
N GLY A 25 11.45 5.31 -0.95
CA GLY A 25 11.01 6.68 -0.72
C GLY A 25 10.06 7.16 -1.81
N LYS A 26 9.65 8.44 -1.74
CA LYS A 26 8.80 9.05 -2.76
C LYS A 26 9.49 9.01 -4.11
N ASN A 27 8.90 8.27 -5.06
CA ASN A 27 9.42 8.06 -6.40
C ASN A 27 10.83 7.45 -6.46
N ARG A 28 11.34 6.88 -5.36
CA ARG A 28 12.69 6.32 -5.26
C ARG A 28 12.61 4.81 -5.10
N TYR A 29 13.45 4.09 -5.83
CA TYR A 29 13.53 2.64 -5.83
C TYR A 29 14.95 2.20 -5.53
N ALA A 30 15.09 1.23 -4.62
CA ALA A 30 16.34 0.51 -4.41
C ALA A 30 16.41 -0.67 -5.39
N LEU A 31 17.60 -0.92 -5.90
CA LEU A 31 17.87 -2.01 -6.84
C LEU A 31 18.81 -3.03 -6.22
N ALA A 32 18.43 -4.29 -6.27
CA ALA A 32 19.26 -5.42 -5.90
C ALA A 32 19.36 -6.43 -7.04
N ASP A 33 20.46 -7.19 -7.07
CA ASP A 33 20.57 -8.37 -7.93
C ASP A 33 19.81 -9.58 -7.34
N GLU A 34 19.87 -10.71 -8.05
CA GLU A 34 19.21 -11.95 -7.65
C GLU A 34 19.75 -12.57 -6.34
N PHE A 35 20.95 -12.18 -5.92
CA PHE A 35 21.59 -12.62 -4.68
C PHE A 35 21.34 -11.63 -3.52
N GLY A 36 20.61 -10.55 -3.77
CA GLY A 36 20.31 -9.51 -2.80
C GLY A 36 21.41 -8.45 -2.63
N ALA A 37 22.46 -8.47 -3.46
CA ALA A 37 23.48 -7.43 -3.43
C ALA A 37 22.90 -6.13 -4.02
N LYS A 38 23.10 -5.04 -3.29
CA LYS A 38 22.51 -3.76 -3.63
C LYS A 38 23.34 -3.05 -4.70
N LEU A 39 22.72 -2.80 -5.85
CA LEU A 39 23.35 -2.18 -7.02
C LEU A 39 23.25 -0.65 -7.01
N GLY A 40 22.28 -0.11 -6.29
CA GLY A 40 22.11 1.33 -6.14
C GLY A 40 20.65 1.73 -5.95
N TYR A 41 20.33 2.95 -6.33
CA TYR A 41 18.99 3.51 -6.34
C TYR A 41 18.69 4.20 -7.66
N PHE A 42 17.41 4.41 -7.94
CA PHE A 42 17.02 5.40 -8.93
C PHE A 42 15.73 6.12 -8.52
N THR A 43 15.58 7.34 -9.02
CA THR A 43 14.38 8.15 -8.83
C THR A 43 13.65 8.32 -10.16
N VAL A 44 12.32 8.32 -10.13
CA VAL A 44 11.47 8.50 -11.31
C VAL A 44 10.68 9.80 -11.22
N ASN A 45 10.97 10.74 -12.11
CA ASN A 45 10.22 11.99 -12.22
C ASN A 45 9.55 12.05 -13.60
N GLY A 46 8.28 11.63 -13.66
CA GLY A 46 7.56 11.46 -14.92
C GLY A 46 8.18 10.36 -15.76
N ARG A 47 8.81 10.73 -16.89
CA ARG A 47 9.54 9.80 -17.79
C ARG A 47 11.05 9.81 -17.58
N VAL A 48 11.55 10.59 -16.63
CA VAL A 48 12.99 10.74 -16.37
C VAL A 48 13.40 9.80 -15.25
N VAL A 49 14.45 9.01 -15.51
CA VAL A 49 15.12 8.16 -14.52
C VAL A 49 16.44 8.82 -14.12
N THR A 50 16.61 9.09 -12.83
CA THR A 50 17.86 9.60 -12.25
C THR A 50 18.50 8.50 -11.41
N PRO A 51 19.63 7.92 -11.83
CA PRO A 51 20.29 6.83 -11.13
C PRO A 51 21.23 7.36 -10.04
N GLU A 52 21.40 6.56 -9.00
CA GLU A 52 22.46 6.62 -7.99
C GLU A 52 23.10 5.23 -8.00
N ASP A 53 24.06 5.04 -8.90
CA ASP A 53 24.67 3.75 -9.21
C ASP A 53 25.87 3.50 -8.30
N PHE A 54 25.95 2.31 -7.70
CA PHE A 54 27.08 1.94 -6.85
C PHE A 54 28.24 1.33 -7.63
N GLY A 55 28.10 1.17 -8.95
CA GLY A 55 29.18 0.72 -9.83
C GLY A 55 29.55 -0.75 -9.64
N VAL A 56 28.57 -1.60 -9.31
CA VAL A 56 28.80 -3.03 -9.08
C VAL A 56 29.21 -3.70 -10.40
N GLU A 57 30.42 -4.26 -10.41
CA GLU A 57 31.00 -4.90 -11.59
C GLU A 57 30.18 -6.13 -12.03
N GLY A 58 29.93 -6.26 -13.33
CA GLY A 58 29.12 -7.35 -13.91
C GLY A 58 27.61 -7.14 -13.89
N ALA A 59 27.10 -6.11 -13.21
CA ALA A 59 25.69 -5.72 -13.29
C ALA A 59 25.42 -4.77 -14.46
N HIS A 60 24.20 -4.81 -14.99
CA HIS A 60 23.75 -3.77 -15.92
C HIS A 60 23.63 -2.41 -15.20
N PRO A 61 23.90 -1.29 -15.88
CA PRO A 61 23.77 0.03 -15.28
C PRO A 61 22.39 0.27 -14.68
N VAL A 62 22.33 0.88 -13.50
CA VAL A 62 21.06 1.19 -12.80
C VAL A 62 20.15 2.03 -13.68
N LEU A 63 20.72 2.93 -14.50
CA LEU A 63 19.98 3.72 -15.48
C LEU A 63 19.28 2.86 -16.54
N GLN A 64 19.96 1.84 -17.06
CA GLN A 64 19.39 0.94 -18.06
C GLN A 64 18.24 0.14 -17.45
N ILE A 65 18.47 -0.45 -16.27
CA ILE A 65 17.46 -1.24 -15.56
C ILE A 65 16.23 -0.38 -15.22
N GLY A 66 16.46 0.81 -14.68
CA GLY A 66 15.39 1.76 -14.36
C GLY A 66 14.60 2.23 -15.60
N ARG A 67 15.26 2.42 -16.75
CA ARG A 67 14.57 2.76 -18.02
C ARG A 67 13.73 1.61 -18.56
N VAL A 68 14.26 0.38 -18.52
CA VAL A 68 13.52 -0.82 -18.93
C VAL A 68 12.29 -1.00 -18.05
N TRP A 69 12.45 -0.88 -16.74
CA TRP A 69 11.34 -0.93 -15.80
C TRP A 69 10.31 0.17 -16.08
N LEU A 70 10.74 1.42 -16.19
CA LEU A 70 9.84 2.56 -16.44
C LEU A 70 9.12 2.42 -17.79
N ALA A 71 9.82 1.98 -18.84
CA ALA A 71 9.21 1.71 -20.13
C ALA A 71 8.10 0.66 -20.00
N ALA A 72 8.32 -0.42 -19.25
CA ALA A 72 7.30 -1.43 -18.98
C ALA A 72 6.13 -0.92 -18.12
N GLN A 73 6.37 0.02 -17.19
CA GLN A 73 5.29 0.69 -16.45
C GLN A 73 4.46 1.62 -17.35
N VAL A 74 5.08 2.22 -18.38
CA VAL A 74 4.42 3.13 -19.33
C VAL A 74 3.72 2.36 -20.47
N THR A 75 4.28 1.24 -20.93
CA THR A 75 3.75 0.39 -22.02
C THR A 75 2.83 -0.72 -21.56
N LYS A 76 2.81 -1.04 -20.26
CA LYS A 76 1.53 -1.40 -19.64
C LYS A 76 0.61 -0.20 -19.88
N ALA A 77 -0.07 -0.20 -21.04
CA ALA A 77 -1.36 0.48 -21.23
C ALA A 77 -2.04 0.32 -19.90
N PRO A 78 -2.31 1.44 -19.18
CA PRO A 78 -2.41 1.46 -17.74
C PRO A 78 -3.10 0.18 -17.44
N ALA A 79 -2.39 -0.81 -16.84
CA ALA A 79 -3.10 -1.87 -16.17
C ALA A 79 -3.89 -1.00 -15.28
N ALA A 80 -5.16 -0.82 -15.69
CA ALA A 80 -5.84 0.31 -15.22
C ALA A 80 -5.70 -0.02 -13.73
N THR A 81 -5.35 0.95 -12.92
CA THR A 81 -6.38 1.16 -11.95
C THR A 81 -7.66 1.35 -12.78
N ALA A 82 -8.26 0.26 -13.30
CA ALA A 82 -9.33 -0.34 -12.63
C ALA A 82 -9.10 0.08 -11.15
N ALA A 83 -9.56 1.28 -10.79
CA ALA A 83 -11.00 1.47 -10.81
C ALA A 83 -11.72 0.16 -11.18
N VAL A 84 -11.36 -0.97 -10.51
CA VAL A 84 -12.30 -1.74 -9.75
C VAL A 84 -13.22 -0.64 -9.34
N GLN A 85 -14.34 -0.53 -10.05
CA GLN A 85 -15.32 0.49 -9.77
C GLN A 85 -15.67 0.18 -8.34
N SER A 86 -14.90 0.76 -7.42
CA SER A 86 -14.73 0.16 -6.13
C SER A 86 -15.96 0.67 -5.47
N LYS A 87 -16.94 -0.22 -5.32
CA LYS A 87 -18.18 0.13 -4.65
C LYS A 87 -17.92 0.58 -3.22
N GLY A 88 -16.68 0.43 -2.76
CA GLY A 88 -16.22 0.97 -1.51
C GLY A 88 -14.77 0.68 -1.18
N ILE A 89 -14.44 0.97 0.07
CA ILE A 89 -13.19 0.64 0.73
C ILE A 89 -13.51 -0.18 1.97
N CYS A 90 -12.77 -1.27 2.16
CA CYS A 90 -12.69 -1.98 3.42
C CYS A 90 -11.40 -1.57 4.16
N ARG A 91 -11.55 -0.97 5.34
CA ARG A 91 -10.43 -0.71 6.25
C ARG A 91 -10.46 -1.73 7.38
N ILE A 92 -9.31 -2.33 7.65
CA ILE A 92 -9.07 -3.21 8.79
C ILE A 92 -8.01 -2.54 9.67
N VAL A 93 -8.29 -2.41 10.96
CA VAL A 93 -7.37 -1.89 11.97
C VAL A 93 -7.19 -2.95 13.03
N THR A 94 -5.95 -3.28 13.35
CA THR A 94 -5.63 -4.23 14.42
C THR A 94 -5.19 -3.46 15.66
N HIS A 95 -5.58 -3.96 16.83
CA HIS A 95 -5.29 -3.38 18.13
C HIS A 95 -4.72 -4.46 19.05
N GLU A 96 -3.63 -4.15 19.75
CA GLU A 96 -3.02 -5.04 20.72
C GLU A 96 -3.63 -4.80 22.11
N ARG A 97 -4.35 -5.78 22.65
CA ARG A 97 -4.85 -5.81 24.05
C ARG A 97 -5.41 -4.48 24.57
N PRO A 98 -6.45 -3.92 23.92
CA PRO A 98 -7.08 -2.70 24.41
C PRO A 98 -7.70 -2.91 25.79
N SER A 99 -7.62 -1.90 26.66
CA SER A 99 -8.25 -1.95 27.98
C SER A 99 -9.78 -1.87 27.86
N GLU A 100 -10.52 -2.32 28.88
CA GLU A 100 -12.00 -2.22 28.87
C GLU A 100 -12.49 -0.78 28.74
N GLY A 101 -11.82 0.17 29.40
CA GLY A 101 -12.14 1.60 29.30
C GLY A 101 -11.88 2.16 27.89
N ASP A 102 -10.85 1.68 27.20
CA ASP A 102 -10.59 2.08 25.81
C ASP A 102 -11.60 1.45 24.84
N ILE A 103 -12.03 0.20 25.10
CA ILE A 103 -13.08 -0.46 24.33
C ILE A 103 -14.40 0.31 24.42
N GLU A 104 -14.75 0.87 25.58
CA GLU A 104 -15.95 1.69 25.75
C GLU A 104 -15.89 2.98 24.90
N LYS A 105 -14.77 3.72 24.97
CA LYS A 105 -14.53 4.90 24.13
C LYS A 105 -14.55 4.56 22.63
N ALA A 106 -14.01 3.40 22.27
CA ALA A 106 -14.01 2.90 20.90
C ALA A 106 -15.40 2.54 20.39
N ARG A 107 -16.28 2.03 21.25
CA ARG A 107 -17.69 1.80 20.91
C ARG A 107 -18.40 3.12 20.61
N ALA A 108 -18.19 4.16 21.43
CA ALA A 108 -18.74 5.48 21.19
C ALA A 108 -18.21 6.09 19.87
N HIS A 109 -16.90 5.99 19.63
CA HIS A 109 -16.27 6.41 18.39
C HIS A 109 -16.81 5.67 17.17
N ARG A 110 -17.00 4.35 17.27
CA ARG A 110 -17.63 3.56 16.20
C ARG A 110 -19.08 3.96 15.95
N ALA A 111 -19.85 4.24 17.00
CA ALA A 111 -21.24 4.69 16.86
C ALA A 111 -21.32 6.04 16.14
N TRP A 112 -20.39 6.95 16.42
CA TRP A 112 -20.23 8.20 15.68
C TRP A 112 -19.78 7.97 14.23
N MET A 113 -18.77 7.12 14.02
CA MET A 113 -18.24 6.81 12.68
C MET A 113 -19.31 6.25 11.74
N LYS A 114 -20.24 5.43 12.25
CA LYS A 114 -21.38 4.91 11.48
C LYS A 114 -22.34 5.99 10.98
N LYS A 115 -22.32 7.19 11.57
CA LYS A 115 -23.15 8.33 11.15
C LYS A 115 -22.45 9.20 10.11
N GLN A 116 -21.19 8.92 9.79
CA GLN A 116 -20.43 9.71 8.84
C GLN A 116 -20.88 9.42 7.40
N PRO A 117 -20.87 10.45 6.52
CA PRO A 117 -21.16 10.26 5.11
C PRO A 117 -20.31 9.13 4.53
N GLY A 118 -20.96 8.23 3.80
CA GLY A 118 -20.32 7.12 3.12
C GLY A 118 -19.95 5.90 3.99
N CYS A 119 -20.06 5.94 5.31
CA CYS A 119 -19.87 4.75 6.14
C CYS A 119 -21.04 3.77 5.95
N LYS A 120 -20.79 2.60 5.36
CA LYS A 120 -21.81 1.55 5.15
C LYS A 120 -21.87 0.56 6.30
N ALA A 121 -20.72 0.23 6.86
CA ALA A 121 -20.65 -0.67 7.99
C ALA A 121 -19.40 -0.39 8.82
N SER A 122 -19.49 -0.76 10.09
CA SER A 122 -18.31 -0.87 10.94
C SER A 122 -18.53 -2.02 11.91
N TYR A 123 -17.52 -2.83 12.13
CA TYR A 123 -17.47 -3.98 13.03
C TYR A 123 -16.31 -3.83 14.02
N PHE A 124 -16.51 -4.38 15.20
CA PHE A 124 -15.48 -4.54 16.21
C PHE A 124 -15.44 -6.01 16.57
N VAL A 125 -14.27 -6.62 16.47
CA VAL A 125 -14.01 -8.01 16.79
C VAL A 125 -12.99 -8.01 17.92
N HIS A 126 -13.22 -8.84 18.93
CA HIS A 126 -12.29 -9.01 20.04
C HIS A 126 -12.14 -10.50 20.29
N ASP A 127 -10.89 -10.96 20.30
CA ASP A 127 -10.53 -12.32 20.65
C ASP A 127 -10.17 -12.38 22.15
N PRO A 128 -11.02 -12.98 23.00
CA PRO A 128 -10.75 -13.05 24.42
C PRO A 128 -9.56 -13.96 24.77
N ALA A 129 -9.14 -14.87 23.88
CA ALA A 129 -8.02 -15.78 24.14
C ALA A 129 -6.66 -15.08 23.99
N THR A 130 -6.52 -14.21 22.98
CA THR A 130 -5.28 -13.46 22.74
C THR A 130 -5.32 -12.03 23.29
N GLY A 131 -6.52 -11.52 23.58
CA GLY A 131 -6.81 -10.12 23.90
C GLY A 131 -6.69 -9.20 22.69
N LYS A 132 -6.46 -9.73 21.48
CA LYS A 132 -6.37 -8.90 20.28
C LYS A 132 -7.75 -8.40 19.87
N ALA A 133 -7.80 -7.17 19.35
CA ALA A 133 -9.02 -6.63 18.79
C ALA A 133 -8.80 -6.13 17.37
N MET A 134 -9.86 -6.10 16.58
CA MET A 134 -9.86 -5.57 15.23
C MET A 134 -11.08 -4.67 15.03
N THR A 135 -10.86 -3.55 14.36
CA THR A 135 -11.92 -2.69 13.85
C THR A 135 -11.97 -2.80 12.35
N ILE A 136 -13.12 -3.20 11.81
CA ILE A 136 -13.35 -3.27 10.36
C ILE A 136 -14.34 -2.16 10.02
N SER A 137 -14.12 -1.42 8.94
CA SER A 137 -15.09 -0.43 8.45
C SER A 137 -15.16 -0.41 6.94
N ILE A 138 -16.39 -0.32 6.43
CA ILE A 138 -16.73 -0.30 5.02
C ILE A 138 -17.24 1.10 4.67
N TRP A 139 -16.70 1.68 3.62
CA TRP A 139 -17.02 3.01 3.09
C TRP A 139 -17.43 2.89 1.63
N ASP A 140 -18.36 3.69 1.11
CA ASP A 140 -18.70 3.65 -0.32
C ASP A 140 -17.71 4.36 -1.24
N SER A 141 -16.92 5.29 -0.72
CA SER A 141 -15.93 6.01 -1.51
C SER A 141 -14.67 6.33 -0.72
N ARG A 142 -13.60 6.59 -1.47
CA ARG A 142 -12.32 7.04 -0.91
C ARG A 142 -12.39 8.46 -0.39
N GLU A 143 -13.18 9.33 -1.03
CA GLU A 143 -13.36 10.71 -0.56
C GLU A 143 -14.06 10.74 0.81
N HIS A 144 -15.15 9.98 0.96
CA HIS A 144 -15.87 9.89 2.24
C HIS A 144 -14.99 9.34 3.37
N PHE A 145 -14.17 8.32 3.07
CA PHE A 145 -13.19 7.81 4.03
C PHE A 145 -12.11 8.84 4.37
N ALA A 146 -11.62 9.60 3.39
CA ALA A 146 -10.60 10.63 3.62
C ALA A 146 -11.14 11.79 4.47
N ALA A 147 -12.38 12.21 4.22
CA ALA A 147 -13.07 13.27 4.95
C ALA A 147 -13.24 12.96 6.45
N LEU A 148 -13.22 11.67 6.85
CA LEU A 148 -13.24 11.28 8.25
C LEU A 148 -12.07 11.88 9.06
N LYS A 149 -10.92 12.12 8.42
CA LYS A 149 -9.74 12.68 9.10
C LYS A 149 -9.93 14.12 9.57
N ASP A 150 -10.82 14.84 8.89
CA ASP A 150 -11.15 16.23 9.17
C ASP A 150 -12.39 16.35 10.08
N ALA A 151 -12.98 15.21 10.48
CA ALA A 151 -14.17 15.16 11.31
C ALA A 151 -13.80 14.88 12.77
N ASP A 152 -14.29 15.72 13.67
CA ASP A 152 -14.08 15.54 15.10
C ASP A 152 -15.12 14.59 15.70
N ALA A 153 -14.62 13.58 16.41
CA ALA A 153 -15.45 12.74 17.24
C ALA A 153 -15.91 13.52 18.49
N PRO A 154 -17.12 13.25 19.00
CA PRO A 154 -17.61 13.89 20.22
C PRO A 154 -16.72 13.56 21.43
N ASP A 155 -16.71 14.44 22.43
CA ASP A 155 -15.94 14.25 23.66
C ASP A 155 -16.20 12.88 24.30
N GLY A 156 -15.12 12.20 24.67
CA GLY A 156 -15.16 10.85 25.23
C GLY A 156 -15.22 9.71 24.21
N ALA A 157 -15.42 10.01 22.92
CA ALA A 157 -15.28 9.03 21.83
C ALA A 157 -13.86 9.05 21.27
N ALA A 158 -13.14 7.93 21.39
CA ALA A 158 -11.77 7.82 20.88
C ALA A 158 -11.56 6.52 20.11
N ALA A 159 -10.76 6.58 19.04
CA ALA A 159 -10.27 5.39 18.38
C ALA A 159 -9.28 4.63 19.28
N LEU A 160 -9.28 3.31 19.20
CA LEU A 160 -8.22 2.50 19.82
C LEU A 160 -6.87 2.76 19.14
N ALA A 161 -5.79 2.64 19.92
CA ALA A 161 -4.44 2.62 19.37
C ALA A 161 -4.30 1.50 18.34
N ALA A 162 -3.82 1.84 17.15
CA ALA A 162 -3.66 0.90 16.05
C ALA A 162 -2.25 0.30 16.05
N THR A 163 -2.17 -1.02 16.01
CA THR A 163 -0.93 -1.77 15.73
C THR A 163 -0.70 -1.89 14.22
N SER A 164 -1.77 -2.07 13.45
CA SER A 164 -1.73 -2.04 11.99
C SER A 164 -3.00 -1.40 11.42
N VAL A 165 -2.87 -0.80 10.24
CA VAL A 165 -3.99 -0.26 9.46
C VAL A 165 -3.81 -0.72 8.03
N GLU A 166 -4.80 -1.46 7.52
CA GLU A 166 -4.85 -1.97 6.17
C GLU A 166 -6.10 -1.45 5.47
N VAL A 167 -5.97 -1.09 4.20
CA VAL A 167 -7.03 -0.47 3.42
C VAL A 167 -7.09 -1.16 2.07
N PHE A 168 -8.23 -1.78 1.79
CA PHE A 168 -8.45 -2.57 0.59
C PHE A 168 -9.57 -1.96 -0.26
N PRO A 169 -9.38 -1.83 -1.59
CA PRO A 169 -10.48 -1.53 -2.49
C PRO A 169 -11.45 -2.72 -2.50
N MET A 170 -12.75 -2.45 -2.47
CA MET A 170 -13.77 -3.50 -2.65
C MET A 170 -13.99 -3.76 -4.13
N VAL A 171 -13.90 -5.03 -4.52
CA VAL A 171 -14.27 -5.54 -5.85
C VAL A 171 -15.67 -6.17 -5.79
N GLU A 172 -16.45 -6.13 -6.87
CA GLU A 172 -17.52 -7.12 -7.03
C GLU A 172 -16.91 -8.49 -7.29
N GLU A 173 -17.67 -9.54 -7.00
CA GLU A 173 -17.31 -10.97 -6.96
C GLU A 173 -16.14 -11.42 -7.88
N PRO A 174 -15.30 -12.38 -7.41
CA PRO A 174 -14.11 -12.84 -8.11
C PRO A 174 -14.37 -13.47 -9.48
#